data_AF-A0A061BJJ2-F1
#
_entry.id   AF-A0A061BJJ2-F1
#
_cell.length_a   1.000
_cell.length_b   1.000
_cell.length_c   1.000
_cell.angle_alpha   90.00
_cell.angle_beta   90.00
_cell.angle_gamma   90.00
#
_symmetry.space_group_name_H-M   'P 1'
#
loop_
_entity.id
_entity.type
_entity.pdbx_description
1 polymer ?
#
loop_
_entity_poly.entity_id
_entity_poly.type
_entity_poly.pdbx_seq_one_letter_code
_entity_poly.pdbx_strand_id
1 'polypeptide(L)'
;MITDLLRRLLHCLRYLHKQCGVTAKHNGWSDCRFGKDVKSAKWECKDHSTDEPNCQANDKATCQATCQAKSPLQSYLTDCLYGHLPHQLTSVGCKSTCKSCPGSSPGMPCLTPLGFSGFSGSTRKGTDLCEVLDAFFSNDYLSSLFTLAPRPPETLPEHIGFALSLAAALNAGQPVRKPAQESFSDAFEKSIKGATISLYENPSNYTAAVKNAYKNTQSHEGHSHPPATEADVYTLMFPSTCLRSSDDRLYCAPYLYTLGMDTHHYLAYQHTNLYLSWTMYLPWTFYSYLRSLLEAFKNVSCQEWECSKCMHRGKCKKGQHGVDYNCQCKGIIECRGVSSAFHKYGFTFGDPAILSEVEGKRYCHNFYNQLVNVLKSNCFAKLFDKCDEFLWIIRQPFTYLVLALWSLSLFYLLCVMVGRLDVLHIKSHLRSPSSHRITAQSLLAAAQVGRLAKISYLQP
;
A
#
# COMPACT_ATOMS: atom_id res chain seq x y z
N MET A 1 -15.89 7.92 12.92
CA MET A 1 -16.07 9.34 12.55
C MET A 1 -14.82 10.17 12.82
N ILE A 2 -14.35 10.31 14.07
CA ILE A 2 -13.14 11.12 14.35
C ILE A 2 -11.88 10.51 13.71
N THR A 3 -11.67 9.20 13.88
CA THR A 3 -10.53 8.49 13.26
C THR A 3 -10.56 8.56 11.72
N ASP A 4 -11.76 8.56 11.12
CA ASP A 4 -11.93 8.75 9.68
C ASP A 4 -11.49 10.15 9.22
N LEU A 5 -11.87 11.18 9.97
CA LEU A 5 -11.48 12.57 9.69
C LEU A 5 -9.97 12.75 9.85
N LEU A 6 -9.39 12.21 10.94
CA LEU A 6 -7.96 12.27 11.16
C LEU A 6 -7.19 11.57 10.04
N ARG A 7 -7.56 10.34 9.63
CA ARG A 7 -6.91 9.65 8.50
C ARG A 7 -6.83 10.50 7.23
N ARG A 8 -7.89 11.26 6.94
CA ARG A 8 -7.96 12.15 5.76
C ARG A 8 -7.13 13.43 5.90
N LEU A 9 -7.09 14.02 7.10
CA LEU A 9 -6.43 15.30 7.36
C LEU A 9 -4.92 15.15 7.61
N LEU A 10 -4.51 14.10 8.34
CA LEU A 10 -3.13 13.93 8.80
C LEU A 10 -2.14 13.85 7.63
N HIS A 11 -2.51 13.25 6.49
CA HIS A 11 -1.65 13.20 5.31
C HIS A 11 -1.21 14.61 4.86
N CYS A 12 -2.17 15.53 4.73
CA CYS A 12 -1.92 16.90 4.27
C CYS A 12 -1.20 17.74 5.33
N LEU A 13 -1.55 17.56 6.61
CA LEU A 13 -0.90 18.25 7.73
C LEU A 13 0.54 17.78 7.92
N ARG A 14 0.81 16.48 7.78
CA ARG A 14 2.14 15.90 7.89
C ARG A 14 3.03 16.34 6.73
N TYR A 15 2.46 16.48 5.53
CA TYR A 15 3.17 17.05 4.39
C TYR A 15 3.56 18.51 4.63
N LEU A 16 2.62 19.34 5.12
CA LEU A 16 2.91 20.72 5.52
C LEU A 16 4.02 20.78 6.56
N HIS A 17 3.90 19.98 7.62
CA HIS A 17 4.88 19.88 8.68
C HIS A 17 6.29 19.60 8.14
N LYS A 18 6.41 18.55 7.30
CA LYS A 18 7.69 18.18 6.71
C LYS A 18 8.23 19.22 5.73
N GLN A 19 7.42 19.79 4.86
CA GLN A 19 7.89 20.80 3.90
C GLN A 19 8.27 22.09 4.60
N CYS A 20 7.49 22.55 5.59
CA CYS A 20 7.78 23.76 6.37
C CYS A 20 9.00 23.61 7.30
N GLY A 21 9.35 22.39 7.71
CA GLY A 21 10.56 22.11 8.48
C GLY A 21 11.85 22.10 7.65
N VAL A 22 11.75 22.15 6.32
CA VAL A 22 12.89 22.08 5.40
C VAL A 22 13.18 23.48 4.83
N THR A 23 14.47 23.81 4.71
CA THR A 23 14.90 25.11 4.17
C THR A 23 14.80 25.20 2.66
N ALA A 24 14.75 26.42 2.13
CA ALA A 24 14.70 26.67 0.69
C ALA A 24 15.89 26.06 -0.08
N LYS A 25 17.05 25.88 0.58
CA LYS A 25 18.24 25.21 0.01
C LYS A 25 17.94 23.78 -0.47
N HIS A 26 17.02 23.09 0.20
CA HIS A 26 16.61 21.72 -0.11
C HIS A 26 15.18 21.66 -0.67
N ASN A 27 14.71 22.75 -1.31
CA ASN A 27 13.35 22.91 -1.86
C ASN A 27 12.21 22.88 -0.81
N GLY A 28 12.51 23.16 0.46
CA GLY A 28 11.51 23.27 1.51
C GLY A 28 10.87 24.66 1.64
N TRP A 29 9.94 24.77 2.59
CA TRP A 29 9.03 25.91 2.74
C TRP A 29 9.22 26.70 4.04
N SER A 30 10.27 26.44 4.83
CA SER A 30 10.51 27.15 6.09
C SER A 30 10.44 28.67 5.95
N ASP A 31 11.07 29.20 4.90
CA ASP A 31 11.16 30.64 4.65
C ASP A 31 10.00 31.18 3.81
N CYS A 32 9.10 30.31 3.35
CA CYS A 32 7.96 30.71 2.52
C CYS A 32 6.95 31.48 3.38
N ARG A 33 6.48 32.62 2.86
CA ARG A 33 5.45 33.42 3.51
C ARG A 33 4.05 32.94 3.12
N PHE A 34 3.11 33.02 4.06
CA PHE A 34 1.69 32.79 3.82
C PHE A 34 0.85 33.78 4.63
N GLY A 35 -0.40 33.99 4.24
CA GLY A 35 -1.32 34.90 4.93
C GLY A 35 -2.03 35.89 4.01
N LYS A 36 -2.66 36.91 4.61
CA LYS A 36 -3.54 37.87 3.93
C LYS A 36 -2.84 38.65 2.83
N ASP A 37 -1.61 39.07 3.07
CA ASP A 37 -0.88 39.97 2.17
C ASP A 37 -0.08 39.22 1.09
N VAL A 38 -0.15 37.88 1.09
CA VAL A 38 0.53 37.03 0.11
C VAL A 38 -0.41 36.75 -1.05
N LYS A 39 -0.11 37.34 -2.21
CA LYS A 39 -0.90 37.16 -3.44
C LYS A 39 -1.04 35.67 -3.78
N SER A 40 -2.28 35.22 -3.96
CA SER A 40 -2.57 33.84 -4.35
C SER A 40 -2.22 33.61 -5.82
N ALA A 41 -2.05 32.35 -6.22
CA ALA A 41 -1.79 32.03 -7.62
C ALA A 41 -2.96 32.36 -8.56
N LYS A 42 -4.19 32.50 -8.03
CA LYS A 42 -5.42 32.91 -8.74
C LYS A 42 -5.56 34.42 -8.89
N TRP A 43 -4.63 35.22 -8.36
CA TRP A 43 -4.62 36.65 -8.58
C TRP A 43 -4.35 36.96 -10.06
N GLU A 44 -5.34 37.54 -10.73
CA GLU A 44 -5.18 38.09 -12.08
C GLU A 44 -4.14 39.22 -12.03
N CYS A 45 -3.10 39.16 -12.85
CA CYS A 45 -2.23 40.31 -13.07
C CYS A 45 -3.03 41.42 -13.77
N LYS A 46 -3.64 42.31 -12.99
CA LYS A 46 -4.33 43.50 -13.51
C LYS A 46 -3.38 44.67 -13.77
N ASP A 47 -2.16 44.60 -13.22
CA ASP A 47 -1.13 45.63 -13.39
C ASP A 47 -0.16 45.24 -14.51
N HIS A 48 -0.60 45.38 -15.76
CA HIS A 48 0.34 45.69 -16.82
C HIS A 48 0.65 47.18 -16.69
N SER A 49 1.68 47.55 -15.91
CA SER A 49 2.08 48.96 -15.88
C SER A 49 2.35 49.40 -17.31
N THR A 50 1.56 50.35 -17.81
CA THR A 50 1.75 51.06 -19.08
C THR A 50 2.85 52.11 -18.96
N ASP A 51 3.93 51.78 -18.26
CA ASP A 51 5.12 52.60 -18.28
C ASP A 51 5.92 52.17 -19.51
N GLU A 52 5.87 53.02 -20.54
CA GLU A 52 6.75 52.90 -21.70
C GLU A 52 8.19 52.68 -21.24
N PRO A 53 8.90 51.69 -21.81
CA PRO A 53 10.28 51.46 -21.45
C PRO A 53 11.10 52.61 -22.02
N ASN A 54 11.47 53.57 -21.17
CA ASN A 54 12.46 54.59 -21.53
C ASN A 54 13.86 53.94 -21.48
N CYS A 55 14.10 53.01 -22.41
CA CYS A 55 15.38 52.33 -22.55
C CYS A 55 16.20 53.02 -23.64
N GLN A 56 16.98 54.03 -23.25
CA GLN A 56 18.16 54.39 -24.04
C GLN A 56 19.14 53.21 -23.99
N ALA A 57 19.58 52.78 -25.17
CA ALA A 57 20.53 51.70 -25.33
C ALA A 57 21.90 52.12 -24.79
N ASN A 58 22.23 51.70 -23.57
CA ASN A 58 23.59 51.47 -23.10
C ASN A 58 23.56 50.49 -21.93
N ASP A 59 24.16 49.32 -22.15
CA ASP A 59 24.60 48.25 -21.25
C ASP A 59 23.91 48.04 -19.88
N LYS A 60 23.45 46.79 -19.69
CA LYS A 60 22.69 46.19 -18.57
C LYS A 60 21.17 46.39 -18.59
N ALA A 61 20.51 45.50 -19.33
CA ALA A 61 19.08 45.28 -19.23
C ALA A 61 18.67 44.86 -17.80
N THR A 62 18.18 45.81 -17.01
CA THR A 62 17.54 45.57 -15.71
C THR A 62 16.03 45.77 -15.87
N CYS A 63 15.40 45.03 -16.77
CA CYS A 63 13.96 45.03 -16.97
C CYS A 63 13.35 43.80 -16.29
N GLN A 64 13.13 43.87 -14.98
CA GLN A 64 12.29 42.90 -14.28
C GLN A 64 10.83 43.33 -14.43
N ALA A 65 10.07 42.63 -15.27
CA ALA A 65 8.63 42.61 -15.09
C ALA A 65 8.34 42.14 -13.65
N THR A 66 7.62 42.95 -12.86
CA THR A 66 7.33 42.75 -11.43
C THR A 66 6.32 41.62 -11.18
N CYS A 67 6.53 40.45 -11.79
CA CYS A 67 5.87 39.22 -11.39
C CYS A 67 6.53 38.73 -10.09
N GLN A 68 5.98 39.13 -8.94
CA GLN A 68 6.41 38.64 -7.63
C GLN A 68 6.36 37.10 -7.60
N ALA A 69 7.41 36.47 -7.07
CA ALA A 69 7.48 35.02 -6.92
C ALA A 69 6.30 34.53 -6.06
N LYS A 70 5.45 33.66 -6.63
CA LYS A 70 4.31 33.07 -5.92
C LYS A 70 4.82 32.12 -4.83
N SER A 71 4.40 32.32 -3.58
CA SER A 71 4.78 31.43 -2.47
C SER A 71 4.20 30.02 -2.69
N PRO A 72 5.03 28.96 -2.70
CA PRO A 72 4.55 27.59 -2.87
C PRO A 72 3.70 27.13 -1.68
N LEU A 73 4.03 27.59 -0.46
CA LEU A 73 3.25 27.34 0.74
C LEU A 73 1.84 27.94 0.64
N GLN A 74 1.73 29.23 0.28
CA GLN A 74 0.43 29.87 0.05
C GLN A 74 -0.35 29.15 -1.04
N SER A 75 0.33 28.75 -2.12
CA SER A 75 -0.29 28.02 -3.24
C SER A 75 -0.81 26.65 -2.79
N TYR A 76 -0.11 25.94 -1.91
CA TYR A 76 -0.57 24.66 -1.38
C TYR A 76 -1.78 24.83 -0.47
N LEU A 77 -1.76 25.80 0.46
CA LEU A 77 -2.88 26.08 1.36
C LEU A 77 -4.17 26.47 0.60
N THR A 78 -4.02 27.16 -0.53
CA THR A 78 -5.12 27.61 -1.38
C THR A 78 -5.50 26.63 -2.49
N ASP A 79 -4.94 25.41 -2.47
CA ASP A 79 -5.13 24.36 -3.47
C ASP A 79 -4.77 24.77 -4.92
N CYS A 80 -3.78 25.64 -5.07
CA CYS A 80 -3.29 26.15 -6.35
C CYS A 80 -1.88 25.67 -6.71
N LEU A 81 -1.24 24.87 -5.85
CA LEU A 81 0.09 24.34 -6.14
C LEU A 81 -0.01 23.29 -7.24
N TYR A 82 0.65 23.55 -8.36
CA TYR A 82 0.65 22.66 -9.52
C TYR A 82 1.08 21.23 -9.13
N GLY A 83 0.31 20.24 -9.59
CA GLY A 83 0.58 18.82 -9.36
C GLY A 83 0.36 18.29 -7.93
N HIS A 84 -0.15 19.08 -7.00
CA HIS A 84 -0.36 18.65 -5.60
C HIS A 84 -1.83 18.38 -5.24
N LEU A 85 -2.77 18.55 -6.18
CA LEU A 85 -4.14 18.08 -6.04
C LEU A 85 -4.50 17.07 -7.15
N PRO A 86 -4.81 15.81 -6.80
CA PRO A 86 -5.16 14.79 -7.78
C PRO A 86 -6.65 14.72 -8.12
N HIS A 87 -7.51 15.51 -7.47
CA HIS A 87 -8.97 15.36 -7.56
C HIS A 87 -9.70 16.65 -7.94
N GLN A 88 -10.83 16.48 -8.64
CA GLN A 88 -11.75 17.57 -8.97
C GLN A 88 -12.90 17.58 -7.94
N LEU A 89 -13.01 18.67 -7.16
CA LEU A 89 -14.09 18.84 -6.18
C LEU A 89 -15.41 19.13 -6.91
N THR A 90 -16.40 18.25 -6.78
CA THR A 90 -17.69 18.37 -7.48
C THR A 90 -18.90 18.57 -6.56
N SER A 91 -18.81 18.29 -5.25
CA SER A 91 -19.79 18.74 -4.24
C SER A 91 -19.30 18.51 -2.81
N VAL A 92 -19.42 19.52 -1.94
CA VAL A 92 -19.18 19.39 -0.48
C VAL A 92 -20.55 19.32 0.20
N GLY A 93 -21.06 18.11 0.44
CA GLY A 93 -22.24 17.85 1.29
C GLY A 93 -21.86 17.17 2.61
N CYS A 94 -22.84 16.78 3.45
CA CYS A 94 -22.60 16.12 4.75
C CYS A 94 -21.85 14.77 4.68
N LYS A 95 -21.76 14.15 3.48
CA LYS A 95 -20.81 13.07 3.16
C LYS A 95 -20.01 13.48 1.93
N SER A 96 -18.73 13.80 2.12
CA SER A 96 -17.82 14.07 1.00
C SER A 96 -17.47 12.76 0.29
N THR A 97 -18.01 12.58 -0.91
CA THR A 97 -17.62 11.49 -1.82
C THR A 97 -16.69 12.06 -2.89
N CYS A 98 -15.46 11.54 -2.97
CA CYS A 98 -14.56 11.87 -4.08
C CYS A 98 -14.99 11.05 -5.29
N LYS A 99 -15.45 11.70 -6.37
CA LYS A 99 -15.82 11.00 -7.63
C LYS A 99 -14.62 10.69 -8.52
N SER A 100 -13.52 11.43 -8.37
CA SER A 100 -12.30 11.25 -9.18
C SER A 100 -11.35 10.19 -8.62
N CYS A 101 -11.40 9.93 -7.31
CA CYS A 101 -10.51 8.99 -6.62
C CYS A 101 -10.82 7.50 -6.89
N PRO A 102 -12.08 7.06 -7.10
CA PRO A 102 -12.38 5.69 -7.50
C PRO A 102 -11.70 5.24 -8.81
N GLY A 103 -11.24 6.17 -9.64
CA GLY A 103 -10.45 5.90 -10.85
C GLY A 103 -8.94 6.16 -10.71
N SER A 104 -8.43 6.44 -9.51
CA SER A 104 -7.00 6.68 -9.29
C SER A 104 -6.19 5.38 -9.34
N SER A 105 -4.88 5.51 -9.58
CA SER A 105 -3.97 4.37 -9.58
C SER A 105 -4.02 3.57 -8.27
N PRO A 106 -3.86 2.24 -8.30
CA PRO A 106 -3.85 1.39 -7.11
C PRO A 106 -2.90 1.89 -6.02
N GLY A 107 -3.38 1.95 -4.78
CA GLY A 107 -2.60 2.35 -3.60
C GLY A 107 -2.47 3.85 -3.38
N MET A 108 -3.00 4.69 -4.27
CA MET A 108 -2.99 6.14 -4.11
C MET A 108 -4.01 6.59 -3.04
N PRO A 109 -3.62 7.39 -2.04
CA PRO A 109 -4.55 7.94 -1.06
C PRO A 109 -5.42 9.06 -1.65
N CYS A 110 -6.65 9.19 -1.14
CA CYS A 110 -7.48 10.37 -1.37
C CYS A 110 -7.00 11.51 -0.46
N LEU A 111 -6.16 12.39 -1.01
CA LEU A 111 -5.70 13.60 -0.30
C LEU A 111 -6.87 14.57 -0.09
N THR A 112 -6.87 15.29 1.03
CA THR A 112 -7.92 16.26 1.35
C THR A 112 -7.51 17.65 0.87
N PRO A 113 -8.31 18.32 0.02
CA PRO A 113 -8.07 19.71 -0.33
C PRO A 113 -8.17 20.60 0.91
N LEU A 114 -7.25 21.53 1.06
CA LEU A 114 -7.27 22.46 2.19
C LEU A 114 -8.21 23.63 1.91
N GLY A 115 -8.20 24.14 0.68
CA GLY A 115 -9.20 25.06 0.16
C GLY A 115 -9.27 26.42 0.84
N PHE A 116 -8.22 26.86 1.54
CA PHE A 116 -8.24 28.14 2.24
C PHE A 116 -8.41 29.29 1.24
N SER A 117 -9.54 29.99 1.32
CA SER A 117 -9.88 31.10 0.40
C SER A 117 -9.34 32.45 0.85
N GLY A 118 -9.06 32.60 2.15
CA GLY A 118 -8.55 33.83 2.75
C GLY A 118 -7.99 33.58 4.14
N PHE A 119 -7.12 34.49 4.58
CA PHE A 119 -6.47 34.44 5.90
C PHE A 119 -6.83 35.70 6.67
N SER A 120 -7.26 35.54 7.92
CA SER A 120 -7.65 36.65 8.81
C SER A 120 -6.48 37.28 9.58
N GLY A 121 -5.33 36.59 9.65
CA GLY A 121 -4.15 37.03 10.40
C GLY A 121 -3.09 37.76 9.58
N SER A 122 -2.04 38.22 10.28
CA SER A 122 -0.84 38.79 9.66
C SER A 122 -0.10 37.75 8.80
N THR A 123 0.73 38.23 7.88
CA THR A 123 1.65 37.36 7.14
C THR A 123 2.62 36.64 8.09
N ARG A 124 2.71 35.32 7.96
CA ARG A 124 3.56 34.41 8.76
C ARG A 124 4.53 33.64 7.85
N LYS A 125 5.49 32.96 8.46
CA LYS A 125 6.45 32.09 7.75
C LYS A 125 6.11 30.62 7.93
N GLY A 126 6.61 29.77 7.02
CA GLY A 126 6.49 28.32 7.14
C GLY A 126 7.03 27.77 8.45
N THR A 127 8.11 28.33 9.00
CA THR A 127 8.62 27.99 10.33
C THR A 127 7.56 28.08 11.43
N ASP A 128 6.77 29.16 11.44
CA ASP A 128 5.72 29.38 12.43
C ASP A 128 4.63 28.28 12.33
N LEU A 129 4.31 27.86 11.10
CA LEU A 129 3.37 26.77 10.86
C LEU A 129 3.96 25.41 11.26
N CYS A 130 5.26 25.21 11.02
CA CYS A 130 5.97 24.01 11.44
C CYS A 130 5.91 23.84 12.95
N GLU A 131 6.20 24.89 13.72
CA GLU A 131 6.19 24.87 15.19
C GLU A 131 4.82 24.47 15.77
N VAL A 132 3.73 25.00 15.19
CA VAL A 132 2.36 24.63 15.61
C VAL A 132 2.05 23.16 15.29
N LEU A 133 2.46 22.70 14.11
CA LEU A 133 2.26 21.30 13.71
C LEU A 133 3.15 20.35 14.50
N ASP A 134 4.37 20.75 14.85
CA ASP A 134 5.25 20.03 15.76
C ASP A 134 4.53 19.79 17.09
N ALA A 135 4.01 20.85 17.72
CA ALA A 135 3.26 20.73 18.97
C ALA A 135 2.03 19.81 18.85
N PHE A 136 1.32 19.85 17.72
CA PHE A 136 0.19 18.96 17.45
C PHE A 136 0.61 17.49 17.32
N PHE A 137 1.69 17.22 16.58
CA PHE A 137 2.17 15.87 16.30
C PHE A 137 3.00 15.25 17.44
N SER A 138 3.56 16.06 18.35
CA SER A 138 4.20 15.59 19.58
C SER A 138 3.22 15.00 20.61
N ASN A 139 1.92 15.06 20.34
CA ASN A 139 0.91 14.47 21.21
C ASN A 139 0.78 12.96 20.95
N ASP A 140 1.36 12.14 21.81
CA ASP A 140 1.34 10.67 21.72
C ASP A 140 -0.08 10.07 21.71
N TYR A 141 -1.08 10.79 22.23
CA TYR A 141 -2.47 10.33 22.19
C TYR A 141 -3.03 10.30 20.76
N LEU A 142 -2.52 11.13 19.84
CA LEU A 142 -3.02 11.21 18.46
C LEU A 142 -2.92 9.86 17.74
N SER A 143 -1.71 9.29 17.71
CA SER A 143 -1.47 7.99 17.07
C SER A 143 -2.13 6.85 17.86
N SER A 144 -2.23 6.99 19.19
CA SER A 144 -2.87 6.01 20.06
C SER A 144 -4.36 5.84 19.77
N LEU A 145 -5.07 6.89 19.33
CA LEU A 145 -6.49 6.81 18.96
C LEU A 145 -6.76 5.80 17.84
N PHE A 146 -5.81 5.57 16.94
CA PHE A 146 -5.97 4.58 15.87
C PHE A 146 -5.91 3.14 16.36
N THR A 147 -5.38 2.90 17.56
CA THR A 147 -5.39 1.58 18.17
C THR A 147 -6.75 1.20 18.75
N LEU A 148 -7.59 2.18 19.11
CA LEU A 148 -8.94 1.94 19.66
C LEU A 148 -9.93 1.40 18.63
N ALA A 149 -9.72 1.73 17.35
CA ALA A 149 -10.56 1.30 16.24
C ALA A 149 -9.67 0.89 15.06
N PRO A 150 -8.97 -0.25 15.16
CA PRO A 150 -7.99 -0.68 14.18
C PRO A 150 -8.68 -0.91 12.83
N ARG A 151 -8.05 -0.41 11.76
CA ARG A 151 -8.44 -0.69 10.38
C ARG A 151 -7.26 -1.16 9.57
N PRO A 152 -7.48 -2.11 8.64
CA PRO A 152 -6.42 -2.57 7.75
C PRO A 152 -5.85 -1.38 6.98
N PRO A 153 -4.55 -1.39 6.64
CA PRO A 153 -3.99 -0.42 5.73
C PRO A 153 -4.70 -0.53 4.37
N GLU A 154 -5.18 0.58 3.83
CA GLU A 154 -5.92 0.62 2.56
C GLU A 154 -5.07 1.19 1.42
N THR A 155 -4.18 2.12 1.75
CA THR A 155 -3.36 2.87 0.78
C THR A 155 -1.88 2.46 0.91
N LEU A 156 -1.07 2.72 -0.11
CA LEU A 156 0.36 2.44 -0.08
C LEU A 156 1.10 3.05 1.14
N PRO A 157 0.90 4.32 1.51
CA PRO A 157 1.57 4.90 2.68
C PRO A 157 1.17 4.24 3.99
N GLU A 158 -0.11 3.84 4.15
CA GLU A 158 -0.57 3.08 5.31
C GLU A 158 0.05 1.67 5.35
N HIS A 159 0.17 0.99 4.20
CA HIS A 159 0.82 -0.33 4.14
C HIS A 159 2.29 -0.25 4.56
N ILE A 160 3.03 0.75 4.07
CA ILE A 160 4.42 0.97 4.48
C ILE A 160 4.49 1.29 5.98
N GLY A 161 3.61 2.16 6.49
CA GLY A 161 3.53 2.49 7.91
C GLY A 161 3.30 1.25 8.78
N PHE A 162 2.29 0.45 8.45
CA PHE A 162 2.00 -0.81 9.14
C PHE A 162 3.15 -1.80 9.06
N ALA A 163 3.71 -2.04 7.87
CA ALA A 163 4.80 -2.99 7.65
C ALA A 163 6.04 -2.65 8.50
N LEU A 164 6.44 -1.37 8.52
CA LEU A 164 7.60 -0.92 9.28
C LEU A 164 7.35 -0.93 10.79
N SER A 165 6.18 -0.49 11.26
CA SER A 165 5.82 -0.54 12.68
C SER A 165 5.74 -1.98 13.18
N LEU A 166 5.16 -2.88 12.38
CA LEU A 166 5.07 -4.30 12.72
C LEU A 166 6.45 -4.93 12.80
N ALA A 167 7.30 -4.70 11.81
CA ALA A 167 8.65 -5.23 11.83
C ALA A 167 9.46 -4.65 13.00
N ALA A 168 9.29 -3.36 13.33
CA ALA A 168 9.90 -2.77 14.51
C ALA A 168 9.40 -3.44 15.81
N ALA A 169 8.10 -3.70 15.94
CA ALA A 169 7.52 -4.36 17.11
C ALA A 169 7.97 -5.82 17.25
N LEU A 170 8.13 -6.55 16.14
CA LEU A 170 8.65 -7.93 16.12
C LEU A 170 10.16 -8.00 16.37
N ASN A 171 10.91 -6.94 16.03
CA ASN A 171 12.35 -6.82 16.29
C ASN A 171 12.64 -6.26 17.69
N ALA A 172 11.66 -5.70 18.40
CA ALA A 172 11.86 -5.14 19.72
C ALA A 172 12.33 -6.23 20.68
N GLY A 173 13.45 -5.99 21.36
CA GLY A 173 13.98 -6.89 22.37
C GLY A 173 13.00 -7.06 23.55
N GLN A 174 13.20 -8.13 24.32
CA GLN A 174 12.45 -8.37 25.55
C GLN A 174 12.64 -7.19 26.51
N PRO A 175 11.57 -6.67 27.15
CA PRO A 175 11.70 -5.58 28.11
C PRO A 175 12.65 -6.00 29.24
N VAL A 176 13.71 -5.22 29.45
CA VAL A 176 14.81 -5.51 30.40
C VAL A 176 14.34 -5.43 31.88
N ARG A 177 13.08 -5.10 32.17
CA ARG A 177 12.60 -4.91 33.54
C ARG A 177 11.29 -5.65 33.83
N LYS A 178 11.39 -6.50 34.87
CA LYS A 178 10.43 -7.42 35.50
C LYS A 178 10.30 -8.79 34.81
N PRO A 179 10.37 -9.90 35.57
CA PRO A 179 10.01 -11.20 35.02
C PRO A 179 8.51 -11.19 34.67
N ALA A 180 8.16 -11.75 33.49
CA ALA A 180 6.80 -12.03 33.02
C ALA A 180 6.02 -10.97 32.22
N GLN A 181 6.64 -9.98 31.57
CA GLN A 181 5.92 -9.20 30.53
C GLN A 181 6.14 -9.82 29.15
N GLU A 182 5.07 -10.37 28.56
CA GLU A 182 5.04 -10.95 27.21
C GLU A 182 5.49 -9.89 26.17
N SER A 183 6.50 -10.21 25.34
CA SER A 183 6.89 -9.31 24.25
C SER A 183 5.82 -9.28 23.17
N PHE A 184 5.85 -8.25 22.31
CA PHE A 184 4.93 -8.22 21.17
C PHE A 184 5.15 -9.43 20.24
N SER A 185 6.41 -9.85 20.06
CA SER A 185 6.76 -11.04 19.28
C SER A 185 6.13 -12.30 19.87
N ASP A 186 6.18 -12.48 21.20
CA ASP A 186 5.59 -13.65 21.87
C ASP A 186 4.06 -13.67 21.71
N ALA A 187 3.40 -12.53 21.93
CA ALA A 187 1.95 -12.40 21.74
C ALA A 187 1.54 -12.66 20.28
N PHE A 188 2.36 -12.22 19.32
CA PHE A 188 2.15 -12.46 17.90
C PHE A 188 2.33 -13.95 17.56
N GLU A 189 3.38 -14.61 18.05
CA GLU A 189 3.59 -16.06 17.87
C GLU A 189 2.51 -16.91 18.54
N LYS A 190 1.98 -16.48 19.68
CA LYS A 190 0.82 -17.08 20.32
C LYS A 190 -0.44 -16.97 19.44
N SER A 191 -0.59 -15.85 18.74
CA SER A 191 -1.68 -15.64 17.78
C SER A 191 -1.57 -16.58 16.57
N ILE A 192 -0.33 -16.81 16.08
CA ILE A 192 -0.04 -17.81 15.04
C ILE A 192 -0.45 -19.20 15.53
N LYS A 193 0.04 -19.64 16.69
CA LYS A 193 -0.29 -20.95 17.27
C LYS A 193 -1.80 -21.12 17.47
N GLY A 194 -2.48 -20.08 17.97
CA GLY A 194 -3.93 -20.08 18.15
C GLY A 194 -4.69 -20.23 16.85
N ALA A 195 -4.33 -19.45 15.82
CA ALA A 195 -4.98 -19.48 14.51
C ALA A 195 -4.79 -20.83 13.78
N THR A 196 -3.65 -21.50 13.98
CA THR A 196 -3.35 -22.79 13.34
C THR A 196 -3.69 -24.00 14.21
N ILE A 197 -4.26 -23.81 15.40
CA ILE A 197 -4.51 -24.90 16.37
C ILE A 197 -3.21 -25.70 16.63
N SER A 198 -2.09 -24.99 16.76
CA SER A 198 -0.74 -25.54 16.95
C SER A 198 -0.23 -26.48 15.84
N LEU A 199 -0.83 -26.48 14.65
CA LEU A 199 -0.35 -27.26 13.50
C LEU A 199 0.88 -26.64 12.82
N TYR A 200 1.13 -25.35 13.02
CA TYR A 200 2.29 -24.66 12.49
C TYR A 200 3.48 -24.82 13.44
N GLU A 201 4.39 -25.74 13.12
CA GLU A 201 5.46 -26.19 14.03
C GLU A 201 6.35 -25.05 14.53
N ASN A 202 6.73 -24.12 13.65
CA ASN A 202 7.73 -23.09 13.94
C ASN A 202 7.24 -21.67 13.59
N PRO A 203 6.41 -21.03 14.44
CA PRO A 203 5.88 -19.66 14.24
C PRO A 203 6.95 -18.62 13.94
N SER A 204 8.14 -18.79 14.52
CA SER A 204 9.32 -17.95 14.31
C SER A 204 9.75 -17.86 12.85
N ASN A 205 9.52 -18.90 12.03
CA ASN A 205 9.81 -18.87 10.61
C ASN A 205 8.95 -17.85 9.86
N TYR A 206 7.67 -17.73 10.24
CA TYR A 206 6.78 -16.74 9.66
C TYR A 206 7.16 -15.33 10.12
N THR A 207 7.39 -15.12 11.42
CA THR A 207 7.79 -13.81 11.94
C THR A 207 9.14 -13.36 11.38
N ALA A 208 10.08 -14.28 11.15
CA ALA A 208 11.34 -14.00 10.47
C ALA A 208 11.13 -13.55 9.02
N ALA A 209 10.24 -14.19 8.26
CA ALA A 209 9.92 -13.77 6.89
C ALA A 209 9.33 -12.36 6.84
N VAL A 210 8.42 -12.03 7.77
CA VAL A 210 7.85 -10.67 7.93
C VAL A 210 8.93 -9.65 8.25
N LYS A 211 9.79 -9.94 9.24
CA LYS A 211 10.92 -9.07 9.61
C LYS A 211 11.85 -8.83 8.42
N ASN A 212 12.25 -9.89 7.72
CA ASN A 212 13.18 -9.82 6.60
C ASN A 212 12.63 -9.04 5.40
N ALA A 213 11.32 -9.10 5.15
CA ALA A 213 10.69 -8.36 4.05
C ALA A 213 10.55 -6.87 4.35
N TYR A 214 10.26 -6.51 5.60
CA TYR A 214 9.88 -5.14 5.94
C TYR A 214 11.00 -4.34 6.60
N LYS A 215 11.71 -4.91 7.58
CA LYS A 215 12.84 -4.28 8.28
C LYS A 215 13.75 -5.34 8.90
N ASN A 216 14.79 -5.72 8.17
CA ASN A 216 15.83 -6.62 8.63
C ASN A 216 16.89 -5.84 9.42
N THR A 217 16.82 -5.90 10.75
CA THR A 217 17.76 -5.17 11.62
C THR A 217 19.21 -5.60 11.45
N GLN A 218 19.48 -6.88 11.17
CA GLN A 218 20.83 -7.40 10.99
C GLN A 218 21.51 -6.89 9.71
N SER A 219 20.72 -6.46 8.73
CA SER A 219 21.20 -6.00 7.43
C SER A 219 21.43 -4.49 7.36
N HIS A 220 21.23 -3.77 8.45
CA HIS A 220 21.31 -2.32 8.50
C HIS A 220 22.17 -1.79 9.66
N GLU A 221 22.92 -2.68 10.31
CA GLU A 221 23.88 -2.35 11.38
C GLU A 221 25.32 -2.26 10.83
N GLY A 222 25.92 -1.07 10.95
CA GLY A 222 27.32 -0.83 10.60
C GLY A 222 27.61 -0.92 9.09
N HIS A 223 28.64 -1.69 8.72
CA HIS A 223 29.07 -1.88 7.32
C HIS A 223 28.43 -3.10 6.63
N SER A 224 27.57 -3.85 7.34
CA SER A 224 26.87 -5.00 6.80
C SER A 224 25.58 -4.54 6.12
N HIS A 225 25.50 -4.75 4.81
CA HIS A 225 24.29 -4.52 4.02
C HIS A 225 23.90 -5.79 3.28
N PRO A 226 22.60 -6.04 3.07
CA PRO A 226 22.16 -7.22 2.36
C PRO A 226 22.54 -7.05 0.88
N PRO A 227 22.73 -8.16 0.14
CA PRO A 227 22.85 -8.07 -1.31
C PRO A 227 21.58 -7.45 -1.91
N ALA A 228 21.67 -6.88 -3.12
CA ALA A 228 20.52 -6.28 -3.81
C ALA A 228 19.32 -7.24 -3.96
N THR A 229 19.57 -8.56 -3.98
CA THR A 229 18.56 -9.64 -4.01
C THR A 229 17.80 -9.81 -2.70
N GLU A 230 18.25 -9.19 -1.61
CA GLU A 230 17.64 -9.26 -0.28
C GLU A 230 17.28 -7.86 0.26
N ALA A 231 17.06 -6.90 -0.65
CA ALA A 231 16.59 -5.57 -0.27
C ALA A 231 15.20 -5.65 0.39
N ASP A 232 15.08 -5.10 1.59
CA ASP A 232 13.82 -4.96 2.32
C ASP A 232 13.16 -3.60 2.05
N VAL A 233 11.90 -3.43 2.46
CA VAL A 233 11.17 -2.17 2.29
C VAL A 233 11.88 -1.00 3.01
N TYR A 234 12.49 -1.26 4.16
CA TYR A 234 13.18 -0.24 4.95
C TYR A 234 14.34 0.43 4.22
N THR A 235 15.00 -0.24 3.25
CA THR A 235 16.02 0.39 2.40
C THR A 235 15.58 1.67 1.68
N LEU A 236 14.28 1.84 1.39
CA LEU A 236 13.71 3.03 0.75
C LEU A 236 13.56 4.22 1.71
N MET A 237 13.66 3.95 3.02
CA MET A 237 13.43 4.90 4.11
C MET A 237 14.60 4.89 5.11
N PHE A 238 15.75 4.37 4.68
CA PHE A 238 16.92 4.20 5.52
C PHE A 238 17.44 5.58 5.95
N PRO A 239 17.72 5.84 7.24
CA PRO A 239 17.97 7.19 7.75
C PRO A 239 19.25 7.85 7.24
N SER A 240 20.17 7.11 6.63
CA SER A 240 21.41 7.65 6.05
C SER A 240 21.61 7.16 4.62
N THR A 241 22.60 7.71 3.92
CA THR A 241 22.94 7.27 2.56
C THR A 241 24.04 6.22 2.58
N CYS A 242 23.81 5.06 1.98
CA CYS A 242 24.85 4.03 1.82
C CYS A 242 25.87 4.42 0.73
N LEU A 243 27.15 4.54 1.10
CA LEU A 243 28.25 4.94 0.21
C LEU A 243 29.00 3.74 -0.42
N ARG A 244 28.30 2.64 -0.73
CA ARG A 244 28.94 1.44 -1.30
C ARG A 244 29.31 1.59 -2.78
N SER A 245 30.16 0.70 -3.28
CA SER A 245 30.52 0.66 -4.69
C SER A 245 29.27 0.44 -5.57
N SER A 246 29.31 0.96 -6.79
CA SER A 246 28.23 0.77 -7.76
C SER A 246 27.98 -0.70 -8.13
N ASP A 247 28.96 -1.58 -7.89
CA ASP A 247 28.91 -2.99 -8.22
C ASP A 247 27.92 -3.76 -7.33
N ASP A 248 27.72 -3.32 -6.08
CA ASP A 248 26.74 -3.88 -5.16
C ASP A 248 25.29 -3.58 -5.60
N ARG A 249 25.10 -2.62 -6.52
CA ARG A 249 23.80 -2.17 -7.07
C ARG A 249 22.75 -1.83 -6.00
N LEU A 250 23.18 -1.53 -4.78
CA LEU A 250 22.35 -1.21 -3.65
C LEU A 250 22.45 0.29 -3.35
N TYR A 251 21.29 0.95 -3.21
CA TYR A 251 21.21 2.39 -3.12
C TYR A 251 20.35 2.87 -1.95
N CYS A 252 20.46 2.27 -0.76
CA CYS A 252 19.64 2.69 0.39
C CYS A 252 19.87 4.17 0.73
N ALA A 253 18.78 4.87 1.02
CA ALA A 253 18.77 6.28 1.38
C ALA A 253 17.40 6.66 1.95
N PRO A 254 17.27 7.85 2.57
CA PRO A 254 15.99 8.32 3.10
C PRO A 254 15.12 8.90 1.97
N TYR A 255 14.79 8.10 0.95
CA TYR A 255 14.01 8.56 -0.20
C TYR A 255 12.57 8.90 0.15
N LEU A 256 11.94 8.07 0.98
CA LEU A 256 10.52 8.18 1.29
C LEU A 256 10.31 8.45 2.78
N TYR A 257 9.38 9.35 3.08
CA TYR A 257 8.68 9.47 4.34
C TYR A 257 7.20 9.26 4.07
N THR A 258 6.60 8.27 4.74
CA THR A 258 5.17 7.99 4.60
C THR A 258 4.33 9.03 5.35
N LEU A 259 3.39 9.66 4.65
CA LEU A 259 2.45 10.60 5.26
C LEU A 259 1.33 9.87 6.05
N GLY A 260 1.23 8.55 5.89
CA GLY A 260 0.32 7.67 6.62
C GLY A 260 0.95 7.02 7.86
N MET A 261 2.07 7.52 8.37
CA MET A 261 2.78 6.91 9.50
C MET A 261 1.92 6.81 10.77
N ASP A 262 1.08 7.82 11.00
CA ASP A 262 0.30 7.99 12.23
C ASP A 262 -0.74 6.88 12.45
N THR A 263 -1.28 6.32 11.36
CA THR A 263 -2.42 5.37 11.44
C THR A 263 -2.04 4.03 12.04
N HIS A 264 -0.77 3.65 11.94
CA HIS A 264 -0.25 2.37 12.39
C HIS A 264 1.07 2.55 13.15
N HIS A 265 1.31 3.73 13.73
CA HIS A 265 2.53 3.99 14.49
C HIS A 265 2.62 3.10 15.74
N TYR A 266 1.52 2.98 16.48
CA TYR A 266 1.41 2.08 17.63
C TYR A 266 0.60 0.83 17.27
N LEU A 267 1.05 -0.31 17.80
CA LEU A 267 0.37 -1.59 17.66
C LEU A 267 -0.05 -2.08 19.05
N ALA A 268 -1.35 -2.26 19.25
CA ALA A 268 -1.89 -2.74 20.51
C ALA A 268 -1.81 -4.27 20.60
N TYR A 269 -1.32 -4.79 21.72
CA TYR A 269 -1.16 -6.22 21.96
C TYR A 269 -2.48 -7.00 21.81
N GLN A 270 -3.63 -6.36 22.14
CA GLN A 270 -4.95 -6.98 22.03
C GLN A 270 -5.38 -7.28 20.59
N HIS A 271 -4.69 -6.70 19.60
CA HIS A 271 -5.07 -6.79 18.18
C HIS A 271 -4.11 -7.66 17.37
N THR A 272 -3.22 -8.44 18.00
CA THR A 272 -2.27 -9.33 17.30
C THR A 272 -2.94 -10.30 16.33
N ASN A 273 -4.12 -10.84 16.68
CA ASN A 273 -4.91 -11.68 15.77
C ASN A 273 -5.34 -10.93 14.49
N LEU A 274 -5.72 -9.66 14.61
CA LEU A 274 -6.08 -8.81 13.47
C LEU A 274 -4.85 -8.49 12.63
N TYR A 275 -3.74 -8.13 13.27
CA TYR A 275 -2.49 -7.85 12.58
C TYR A 275 -1.97 -9.08 11.84
N LEU A 276 -2.09 -10.27 12.43
CA LEU A 276 -1.78 -11.54 11.77
C LEU A 276 -2.62 -11.70 10.48
N SER A 277 -3.93 -11.49 10.56
CA SER A 277 -4.80 -11.52 9.38
C SER A 277 -4.33 -10.55 8.30
N TRP A 278 -4.02 -9.30 8.66
CA TRP A 278 -3.52 -8.30 7.70
C TRP A 278 -2.20 -8.73 7.06
N THR A 279 -1.29 -9.31 7.84
CA THR A 279 -0.01 -9.79 7.31
C THR A 279 -0.14 -10.96 6.36
N MET A 280 -1.24 -11.72 6.39
CA MET A 280 -1.50 -12.81 5.45
C MET A 280 -2.16 -12.34 4.17
N TYR A 281 -3.16 -11.45 4.29
CA TYR A 281 -4.03 -11.10 3.15
C TYR A 281 -3.56 -9.87 2.37
N LEU A 282 -2.80 -8.96 2.99
CA LEU A 282 -2.39 -7.70 2.36
C LEU A 282 -1.02 -7.69 1.65
N PRO A 283 -0.06 -8.62 1.85
CA PRO A 283 1.25 -8.54 1.17
C PRO A 283 1.17 -8.46 -0.35
N TRP A 284 0.29 -9.24 -0.98
CA TRP A 284 0.10 -9.21 -2.45
C TRP A 284 -0.42 -7.85 -2.92
N THR A 285 -1.38 -7.27 -2.19
CA THR A 285 -1.91 -5.93 -2.45
C THR A 285 -0.80 -4.89 -2.27
N PHE A 286 -0.03 -4.97 -1.19
CA PHE A 286 1.09 -4.07 -0.91
C PHE A 286 2.13 -4.09 -2.04
N TYR A 287 2.50 -5.28 -2.51
CA TYR A 287 3.39 -5.46 -3.65
C TYR A 287 2.84 -4.80 -4.93
N SER A 288 1.55 -4.99 -5.20
CA SER A 288 0.89 -4.35 -6.35
C SER A 288 0.93 -2.82 -6.28
N TYR A 289 0.82 -2.26 -5.08
CA TYR A 289 0.90 -0.82 -4.84
C TYR A 289 2.32 -0.27 -5.02
N LEU A 290 3.34 -0.98 -4.53
CA LEU A 290 4.75 -0.63 -4.80
C LEU A 290 5.05 -0.65 -6.31
N ARG A 291 4.50 -1.62 -7.05
CA ARG A 291 4.59 -1.66 -8.50
C ARG A 291 3.88 -0.49 -9.16
N SER A 292 2.72 -0.08 -8.64
CA SER A 292 2.02 1.13 -9.11
C SER A 292 2.85 2.38 -8.90
N LEU A 293 3.50 2.53 -7.73
CA LEU A 293 4.43 3.63 -7.46
C LEU A 293 5.60 3.65 -8.44
N LEU A 294 6.20 2.48 -8.74
CA LEU A 294 7.28 2.39 -9.72
C LEU A 294 6.82 2.84 -11.11
N GLU A 295 5.64 2.41 -11.55
CA GLU A 295 5.10 2.79 -12.86
C GLU A 295 4.75 4.29 -12.92
N ALA A 296 4.19 4.86 -11.85
CA ALA A 296 3.98 6.29 -11.75
C ALA A 296 5.30 7.08 -11.77
N PHE A 297 6.33 6.57 -11.09
CA PHE A 297 7.66 7.16 -11.08
C PHE A 297 8.29 7.17 -12.48
N LYS A 298 8.20 6.06 -13.22
CA LYS A 298 8.64 5.97 -14.62
C LYS A 298 7.91 6.95 -15.54
N ASN A 299 6.64 7.23 -15.25
CA ASN A 299 5.79 8.12 -16.03
C ASN A 299 5.92 9.60 -15.68
N VAL A 300 6.81 9.97 -14.76
CA VAL A 300 7.13 11.38 -14.46
C VAL A 300 7.73 12.06 -15.69
N SER A 301 7.10 13.13 -16.16
CA SER A 301 7.61 13.94 -17.27
C SER A 301 8.38 15.15 -16.76
N CYS A 302 9.71 15.11 -16.73
CA CYS A 302 10.52 16.27 -16.33
C CYS A 302 10.30 17.52 -17.23
N GLN A 303 9.79 17.32 -18.45
CA GLN A 303 9.47 18.40 -19.38
C GLN A 303 8.29 19.26 -18.89
N GLU A 304 7.24 18.64 -18.34
CA GLU A 304 6.07 19.33 -17.77
C GLU A 304 6.41 20.14 -16.52
N TRP A 305 7.59 19.90 -15.95
CA TRP A 305 8.12 20.57 -14.76
C TRP A 305 9.29 21.50 -15.09
N GLU A 306 9.44 21.88 -16.37
CA GLU A 306 10.41 22.88 -16.86
C GLU A 306 11.87 22.55 -16.51
N CYS A 307 12.22 21.26 -16.46
CA CYS A 307 13.60 20.85 -16.19
C CYS A 307 14.48 21.05 -17.44
N SER A 308 15.24 22.14 -17.48
CA SER A 308 16.13 22.49 -18.60
C SER A 308 17.07 21.35 -19.01
N LYS A 309 17.73 20.68 -18.04
CA LYS A 309 18.65 19.56 -18.32
C LYS A 309 17.99 18.37 -19.01
N CYS A 310 16.72 18.09 -18.69
CA CYS A 310 15.99 16.96 -19.27
C CYS A 310 15.39 17.32 -20.64
N MET A 311 15.08 18.59 -20.89
CA MET A 311 14.50 19.05 -22.17
C MET A 311 15.47 18.90 -23.35
N HIS A 312 16.76 19.22 -23.17
CA HIS A 312 17.72 19.26 -24.28
C HIS A 312 18.16 17.89 -24.83
N ARG A 313 18.04 16.81 -24.05
CA ARG A 313 18.60 15.49 -24.42
C ARG A 313 17.56 14.47 -24.89
N GLY A 314 16.26 14.73 -24.72
CA GLY A 314 15.17 13.89 -25.22
C GLY A 314 15.05 12.46 -24.65
N LYS A 315 15.92 12.04 -23.71
CA LYS A 315 15.91 10.68 -23.12
C LYS A 315 14.90 10.50 -21.98
N CYS A 316 14.65 11.57 -21.21
CA CYS A 316 13.69 11.55 -20.11
C CYS A 316 12.26 11.75 -20.63
N LYS A 317 11.66 10.68 -21.14
CA LYS A 317 10.25 10.64 -21.59
C LYS A 317 9.37 9.91 -20.57
N LYS A 318 8.05 10.08 -20.67
CA LYS A 318 7.09 9.27 -19.91
C LYS A 318 7.37 7.78 -20.16
N GLY A 319 7.46 6.99 -19.10
CA GLY A 319 7.80 5.57 -19.10
C GLY A 319 9.30 5.29 -18.96
N GLN A 320 10.17 6.29 -19.09
CA GLN A 320 11.63 6.17 -19.08
C GLN A 320 12.29 6.96 -17.94
N HIS A 321 11.52 7.60 -17.07
CA HIS A 321 12.07 8.36 -15.96
C HIS A 321 12.76 7.45 -14.94
N GLY A 322 14.01 7.80 -14.58
CA GLY A 322 14.83 7.02 -13.64
C GLY A 322 15.39 5.70 -14.19
N VAL A 323 14.93 5.24 -15.36
CA VAL A 323 15.53 4.10 -16.06
C VAL A 323 16.92 4.51 -16.54
N ASP A 324 17.93 3.70 -16.23
CA ASP A 324 19.35 3.98 -16.50
C ASP A 324 19.72 5.42 -16.08
N TYR A 325 20.35 6.18 -16.97
CA TYR A 325 20.67 7.58 -16.74
C TYR A 325 19.80 8.51 -17.60
N ASN A 326 18.54 8.13 -17.86
CA ASN A 326 17.64 8.91 -18.72
C ASN A 326 17.23 10.24 -18.08
N CYS A 327 17.02 10.27 -16.75
CA CYS A 327 16.78 11.50 -16.01
C CYS A 327 18.11 12.20 -15.65
N GLN A 328 18.21 13.49 -16.02
CA GLN A 328 19.44 14.29 -15.89
C GLN A 328 19.27 15.45 -14.88
N CYS A 329 18.32 15.32 -13.95
CA CYS A 329 18.15 16.27 -12.85
C CYS A 329 19.42 16.35 -11.98
N LYS A 330 19.67 17.51 -11.36
CA LYS A 330 20.85 17.72 -10.50
C LYS A 330 20.89 16.79 -9.28
N GLY A 331 19.75 16.20 -8.93
CA GLY A 331 19.52 15.22 -7.88
C GLY A 331 18.03 14.88 -7.86
N ILE A 332 17.66 13.94 -6.98
CA ILE A 332 16.26 13.52 -6.85
C ILE A 332 15.37 14.64 -6.26
N ILE A 333 15.91 15.43 -5.33
CA ILE A 333 15.19 16.51 -4.64
C ILE A 333 14.89 17.67 -5.58
N GLU A 334 15.83 17.98 -6.49
CA GLU A 334 15.67 19.03 -7.49
C GLU A 334 14.68 18.62 -8.60
N CYS A 335 14.27 17.36 -8.65
CA CYS A 335 13.28 16.87 -9.59
C CYS A 335 11.85 17.15 -9.10
N ARG A 336 11.30 18.33 -9.44
CA ARG A 336 9.95 18.76 -9.05
C ARG A 336 8.84 17.74 -9.41
N GLY A 337 8.98 17.06 -10.54
CA GLY A 337 8.03 16.02 -10.96
C GLY A 337 7.99 14.82 -10.02
N VAL A 338 9.13 14.47 -9.40
CA VAL A 338 9.19 13.38 -8.41
C VAL A 338 8.51 13.81 -7.11
N SER A 339 8.75 15.03 -6.64
CA SER A 339 8.08 15.58 -5.44
C SER A 339 6.55 15.52 -5.57
N SER A 340 6.02 15.95 -6.72
CA SER A 340 4.58 15.86 -7.01
C SER A 340 4.09 14.42 -7.08
N ALA A 341 4.82 13.50 -7.73
CA ALA A 341 4.44 12.10 -7.81
C ALA A 341 4.42 11.43 -6.42
N PHE A 342 5.43 11.70 -5.59
CA PHE A 342 5.49 11.22 -4.21
C PHE A 342 4.32 11.75 -3.39
N HIS A 343 4.05 13.06 -3.45
CA HIS A 343 2.93 13.67 -2.74
C HIS A 343 1.61 13.01 -3.11
N LYS A 344 1.35 12.81 -4.41
CA LYS A 344 0.16 12.10 -4.92
C LYS A 344 0.00 10.71 -4.29
N TYR A 345 1.09 9.96 -4.17
CA TYR A 345 1.10 8.63 -3.56
C TYR A 345 1.15 8.66 -2.01
N GLY A 346 1.11 9.83 -1.38
CA GLY A 346 1.14 9.97 0.08
C GLY A 346 2.54 9.92 0.68
N PHE A 347 3.54 10.41 -0.04
CA PHE A 347 4.94 10.46 0.39
C PHE A 347 5.51 11.88 0.30
N THR A 348 6.55 12.11 1.10
CA THR A 348 7.50 13.20 0.90
C THR A 348 8.91 12.62 0.98
N PHE A 349 9.94 13.42 0.70
CA PHE A 349 11.32 12.98 0.91
C PHE A 349 11.59 12.73 2.40
N GLY A 350 12.33 11.66 2.71
CA GLY A 350 12.72 11.26 4.07
C GLY A 350 13.54 12.32 4.77
N ASP A 351 14.72 12.56 4.22
CA ASP A 351 15.64 13.59 4.67
C ASP A 351 16.25 14.31 3.46
N PRO A 352 15.72 15.50 3.10
CA PRO A 352 16.25 16.28 2.00
C PRO A 352 17.68 16.80 2.21
N ALA A 353 18.15 16.95 3.46
CA ALA A 353 19.51 17.37 3.70
C ALA A 353 20.47 16.26 3.30
N ILE A 354 20.28 15.05 3.85
CA ILE A 354 21.11 13.87 3.59
C ILE A 354 21.11 13.48 2.10
N LEU A 355 19.94 13.50 1.46
CA LEU A 355 19.83 13.17 0.02
C LEU A 355 20.57 14.15 -0.91
N SER A 356 20.89 15.35 -0.42
CA SER A 356 21.55 16.42 -1.18
C SER A 356 23.04 16.58 -0.91
N GLU A 357 23.56 15.89 0.11
CA GLU A 357 24.97 15.94 0.49
C GLU A 357 25.87 15.48 -0.66
N VAL A 358 27.05 16.08 -0.79
CA VAL A 358 27.93 15.86 -1.95
C VAL A 358 28.39 14.41 -2.06
N GLU A 359 28.83 13.83 -0.95
CA GLU A 359 29.34 12.45 -0.88
C GLU A 359 28.22 11.42 -1.10
N GLY A 360 27.02 11.71 -0.59
CA GLY A 360 25.85 10.82 -0.64
C GLY A 360 24.77 11.24 -1.64
N LYS A 361 25.09 12.07 -2.64
CA LYS A 361 24.05 12.68 -3.47
C LYS A 361 23.26 11.61 -4.23
N ARG A 362 21.94 11.61 -4.06
CA ARG A 362 21.05 10.65 -4.73
C ARG A 362 20.34 11.23 -5.94
N TYR A 363 20.23 10.42 -6.97
CA TYR A 363 19.57 10.73 -8.23
C TYR A 363 18.32 9.86 -8.44
N CYS A 364 17.47 10.25 -9.38
CA CYS A 364 16.25 9.52 -9.72
C CYS A 364 16.49 8.05 -10.08
N HIS A 365 17.63 7.74 -10.71
CA HIS A 365 17.98 6.36 -11.07
C HIS A 365 18.35 5.48 -9.87
N ASN A 366 18.90 6.07 -8.81
CA ASN A 366 19.21 5.33 -7.59
C ASN A 366 17.92 4.88 -6.90
N PHE A 367 16.92 5.76 -6.80
CA PHE A 367 15.60 5.40 -6.28
C PHE A 367 14.91 4.35 -7.16
N TYR A 368 14.94 4.54 -8.49
CA TYR A 368 14.38 3.56 -9.43
C TYR A 368 14.98 2.17 -9.22
N ASN A 369 16.30 2.06 -9.22
CA ASN A 369 16.99 0.80 -9.03
C ASN A 369 16.71 0.20 -7.64
N GLN A 370 16.67 1.02 -6.59
CA GLN A 370 16.36 0.52 -5.24
C GLN A 370 14.93 -0.01 -5.14
N LEU A 371 13.95 0.69 -5.71
CA LEU A 371 12.56 0.22 -5.72
C LEU A 371 12.40 -1.06 -6.55
N VAL A 372 13.14 -1.18 -7.65
CA VAL A 372 13.22 -2.44 -8.44
C VAL A 372 13.85 -3.56 -7.63
N ASN A 373 14.91 -3.31 -6.87
CA ASN A 373 15.54 -4.30 -6.00
C ASN A 373 14.57 -4.81 -4.94
N VAL A 374 13.83 -3.91 -4.28
CA VAL A 374 12.79 -4.29 -3.31
C VAL A 374 11.70 -5.14 -3.97
N LEU A 375 11.22 -4.77 -5.17
CA LEU A 375 10.20 -5.54 -5.90
C LEU A 375 10.68 -6.88 -6.45
N LYS A 376 11.99 -7.06 -6.65
CA LYS A 376 12.60 -8.32 -7.11
C LYS A 376 13.29 -9.09 -5.98
N SER A 377 13.15 -8.62 -4.75
CA SER A 377 13.81 -9.18 -3.59
C SER A 377 13.25 -10.57 -3.25
N ASN A 378 14.16 -11.48 -2.90
CA ASN A 378 13.82 -12.79 -2.36
C ASN A 378 13.06 -12.68 -1.03
N CYS A 379 13.13 -11.54 -0.33
CA CYS A 379 12.41 -11.33 0.92
C CYS A 379 10.88 -11.30 0.69
N PHE A 380 10.40 -10.68 -0.39
CA PHE A 380 8.98 -10.72 -0.75
C PHE A 380 8.55 -12.11 -1.21
N ALA A 381 9.37 -12.80 -2.00
CA ALA A 381 9.09 -14.18 -2.43
C ALA A 381 8.94 -15.11 -1.22
N LYS A 382 9.92 -15.10 -0.29
CA LYS A 382 9.87 -15.86 0.96
C LYS A 382 8.66 -15.49 1.82
N LEU A 383 8.27 -14.21 1.86
CA LEU A 383 7.07 -13.78 2.59
C LEU A 383 5.81 -14.38 1.96
N PHE A 384 5.66 -14.34 0.63
CA PHE A 384 4.51 -14.94 -0.05
C PHE A 384 4.46 -16.45 0.15
N ASP A 385 5.58 -17.15 -0.01
CA ASP A 385 5.68 -18.59 0.24
C ASP A 385 5.21 -18.94 1.66
N LYS A 386 5.62 -18.15 2.65
CA LYS A 386 5.22 -18.35 4.05
C LYS A 386 3.76 -17.98 4.32
N CYS A 387 3.20 -17.00 3.62
CA CYS A 387 1.76 -16.71 3.68
C CYS A 387 0.94 -17.86 3.08
N ASP A 388 1.35 -18.39 1.94
CA ASP A 388 0.67 -19.48 1.26
C ASP A 388 0.76 -20.79 2.06
N GLU A 389 1.94 -21.10 2.62
CA GLU A 389 2.13 -22.22 3.56
C GLU A 389 1.20 -22.10 4.78
N PHE A 390 1.13 -20.91 5.38
CA PHE A 390 0.26 -20.67 6.53
C PHE A 390 -1.23 -20.84 6.18
N LEU A 391 -1.67 -20.27 5.07
CA LEU A 391 -3.04 -20.42 4.57
C LEU A 391 -3.36 -21.88 4.23
N TRP A 392 -2.40 -22.63 3.69
CA TRP A 392 -2.54 -24.05 3.43
C TRP A 392 -2.73 -24.85 4.72
N ILE A 393 -1.89 -24.62 5.73
CA ILE A 393 -1.96 -25.34 7.03
C ILE A 393 -3.32 -25.13 7.70
N ILE A 394 -3.87 -23.91 7.67
CA ILE A 394 -5.20 -23.64 8.23
C ILE A 394 -6.30 -24.38 7.46
N ARG A 395 -6.17 -24.49 6.13
CA ARG A 395 -7.20 -25.10 5.26
C ARG A 395 -7.10 -26.62 5.19
N GLN A 396 -5.90 -27.19 5.37
CA GLN A 396 -5.60 -28.62 5.26
C GLN A 396 -6.60 -29.53 5.99
N PRO A 397 -6.95 -29.32 7.29
CA PRO A 397 -7.91 -30.19 7.98
C PRO A 397 -9.30 -30.15 7.32
N PHE A 398 -9.75 -28.98 6.86
CA PHE A 398 -11.02 -28.83 6.15
C PHE A 398 -10.98 -29.50 4.77
N THR A 399 -9.87 -29.37 4.04
CA THR A 399 -9.69 -30.02 2.74
C THR A 399 -9.80 -31.54 2.87
N TYR A 400 -9.15 -32.15 3.87
CA TYR A 400 -9.26 -33.58 4.10
C TYR A 400 -10.64 -34.00 4.60
N LEU A 401 -11.29 -33.21 5.45
CA LEU A 401 -12.66 -33.47 5.89
C LEU A 401 -13.61 -33.49 4.69
N VAL A 402 -13.52 -32.49 3.80
CA VAL A 402 -14.32 -32.41 2.58
C VAL A 402 -14.03 -33.63 1.70
N LEU A 403 -12.76 -33.95 1.44
CA LEU A 403 -12.37 -35.11 0.64
C LEU A 403 -12.94 -36.43 1.21
N ALA A 404 -12.90 -36.61 2.54
CA ALA A 404 -13.44 -37.78 3.22
C ALA A 404 -14.96 -37.86 3.09
N LEU A 405 -15.68 -36.74 3.27
CA LEU A 405 -17.14 -36.68 3.11
C LEU A 405 -17.58 -37.00 1.68
N TRP A 406 -16.88 -36.45 0.67
CA TRP A 406 -17.15 -36.77 -0.73
C TRP A 406 -16.85 -38.24 -1.04
N SER A 407 -15.76 -38.78 -0.53
CA SER A 407 -15.40 -40.20 -0.70
C SER A 407 -16.43 -41.13 -0.06
N LEU A 408 -16.91 -40.79 1.13
CA LEU A 408 -17.95 -41.54 1.85
C LEU A 408 -19.31 -41.46 1.13
N SER A 409 -19.66 -40.27 0.61
CA SER A 409 -20.88 -40.09 -0.20
C SER A 409 -20.82 -40.91 -1.48
N LEU A 410 -19.68 -40.91 -2.18
CA LEU A 410 -19.50 -41.69 -3.40
C LEU A 410 -19.55 -43.20 -3.10
N PHE A 411 -18.90 -43.63 -2.02
CA PHE A 411 -18.97 -45.02 -1.55
C PHE A 411 -20.41 -45.44 -1.24
N TYR A 412 -21.18 -44.61 -0.53
CA TYR A 412 -22.59 -44.86 -0.24
C TYR A 412 -23.42 -45.03 -1.52
N LEU A 413 -23.24 -44.14 -2.50
CA LEU A 413 -23.94 -44.24 -3.79
C LEU A 413 -23.57 -45.53 -4.53
N LEU A 414 -22.30 -45.92 -4.55
CA LEU A 414 -21.86 -47.19 -5.12
C LEU A 414 -22.51 -48.39 -4.41
N CYS A 415 -22.52 -48.41 -3.07
CA CYS A 415 -23.17 -49.48 -2.30
C CYS A 415 -24.67 -49.58 -2.59
N VAL A 416 -25.38 -48.45 -2.71
CA VAL A 416 -26.82 -48.46 -3.05
C VAL A 416 -27.05 -48.93 -4.48
N MET A 417 -26.24 -48.48 -5.44
CA MET A 417 -26.36 -48.89 -6.84
C MET A 417 -26.06 -50.39 -7.02
N VAL A 418 -24.94 -50.88 -6.48
CA VAL A 418 -24.56 -52.30 -6.51
C VAL A 418 -25.57 -53.14 -5.73
N GLY A 419 -25.92 -52.73 -4.51
CA GLY A 419 -26.90 -53.44 -3.68
C GLY A 419 -28.28 -53.54 -4.36
N ARG A 420 -28.73 -52.51 -5.06
CA ARG A 420 -29.97 -52.59 -5.86
C ARG A 420 -29.82 -53.48 -7.08
N LEU A 421 -28.68 -53.46 -7.76
CA LEU A 421 -28.42 -54.35 -8.90
C LEU A 421 -28.39 -55.82 -8.45
N ASP A 422 -27.71 -56.12 -7.33
CA ASP A 422 -27.62 -57.46 -6.75
C ASP A 422 -28.97 -57.93 -6.23
N VAL A 423 -29.74 -57.08 -5.54
CA VAL A 423 -31.10 -57.44 -5.11
C VAL A 423 -32.00 -57.72 -6.32
N LEU A 424 -31.91 -56.92 -7.40
CA LEU A 424 -32.65 -57.18 -8.64
C LEU A 424 -32.19 -58.48 -9.32
N HIS A 425 -30.88 -58.73 -9.35
CA HIS A 425 -30.28 -59.94 -9.94
C HIS A 425 -30.68 -61.20 -9.16
N ILE A 426 -30.52 -61.19 -7.83
CA ILE A 426 -30.93 -62.26 -6.92
C ILE A 426 -32.45 -62.49 -7.00
N LYS A 427 -33.27 -61.43 -7.03
CA LYS A 427 -34.73 -61.55 -7.16
C LYS A 427 -35.16 -62.07 -8.55
N SER A 428 -34.37 -61.81 -9.60
CA SER A 428 -34.60 -62.40 -10.93
C SER A 428 -34.36 -63.92 -10.92
N HIS A 429 -33.35 -64.39 -10.18
CA HIS A 429 -33.03 -65.81 -10.03
C HIS A 429 -33.91 -66.54 -9.00
N LEU A 430 -34.45 -65.82 -8.01
CA LEU A 430 -35.43 -66.32 -7.03
C LEU A 430 -36.88 -66.27 -7.56
N ARG A 431 -37.11 -65.78 -8.77
CA ARG A 431 -38.40 -65.95 -9.44
C ARG A 431 -38.56 -67.44 -9.70
N SER A 432 -39.51 -68.05 -8.97
CA SER A 432 -39.76 -69.48 -9.00
C SER A 432 -39.88 -70.00 -10.44
N PRO A 433 -39.45 -71.25 -10.72
CA PRO A 433 -39.59 -71.90 -12.02
C PRO A 433 -41.06 -72.31 -12.29
N SER A 434 -42.01 -71.41 -12.05
CA SER A 434 -43.41 -71.55 -12.40
C SER A 434 -43.75 -70.93 -13.76
N SER A 435 -42.81 -70.22 -14.40
CA SER A 435 -42.94 -69.76 -15.80
C SER A 435 -43.17 -70.92 -16.78
N HIS A 436 -42.51 -72.07 -16.53
CA HIS A 436 -42.66 -73.27 -17.37
C HIS A 436 -43.86 -74.15 -16.98
N ARG A 437 -44.64 -73.77 -15.96
CA ARG A 437 -45.86 -74.49 -15.52
C ARG A 437 -47.16 -73.89 -16.05
N ILE A 438 -47.09 -72.95 -16.99
CA ILE A 438 -48.25 -72.52 -17.76
C ILE A 438 -48.42 -73.53 -18.91
N THR A 439 -49.21 -74.58 -18.66
CA THR A 439 -49.78 -75.39 -19.73
C THR A 439 -50.57 -74.47 -20.67
N ALA A 440 -50.35 -74.58 -21.98
CA ALA A 440 -51.01 -73.74 -23.01
C ALA A 440 -52.55 -73.71 -22.90
N GLN A 441 -53.14 -74.69 -22.21
CA GLN A 441 -54.57 -74.74 -21.88
C GLN A 441 -55.03 -73.65 -20.90
N SER A 442 -54.15 -73.09 -20.07
CA SER A 442 -54.51 -72.00 -19.13
C SER A 442 -54.56 -70.61 -19.79
N LEU A 443 -53.90 -70.42 -20.94
CA LEU A 443 -53.99 -69.18 -21.73
C LEU A 443 -55.31 -69.07 -22.51
N LEU A 444 -55.92 -70.19 -22.90
CA LEU A 444 -57.24 -70.20 -23.53
C LEU A 444 -58.38 -69.92 -22.53
N ALA A 445 -58.18 -70.19 -21.23
CA ALA A 445 -59.13 -69.80 -20.19
C ALA A 445 -59.03 -68.29 -19.82
N ALA A 446 -57.85 -67.69 -19.95
CA ALA A 446 -57.63 -66.28 -19.61
C ALA A 446 -58.20 -65.30 -20.67
N ALA A 447 -58.42 -65.74 -21.90
CA ALA A 447 -59.10 -64.94 -22.94
C ALA A 447 -60.56 -64.59 -22.59
N GLN A 448 -61.16 -65.23 -21.57
CA GLN A 448 -62.49 -64.91 -21.06
C GLN A 448 -62.50 -64.06 -19.79
N VAL A 449 -61.35 -63.72 -19.20
CA VAL A 449 -61.30 -62.80 -18.06
C VAL A 449 -60.88 -61.42 -18.54
N GLY A 450 -61.71 -60.86 -19.43
CA GLY A 450 -61.73 -59.45 -19.81
C GLY A 450 -62.17 -58.54 -18.65
N ARG A 451 -61.48 -58.65 -17.51
CA ARG A 451 -61.68 -57.77 -16.35
C ARG A 451 -60.31 -57.37 -15.78
N LEU A 452 -59.57 -56.64 -16.63
CA LEU A 452 -58.87 -55.40 -16.28
C LEU A 452 -58.48 -55.32 -14.80
N ALA A 453 -57.31 -55.83 -14.42
CA ALA A 453 -56.11 -55.00 -14.36
C ALA A 453 -56.36 -53.65 -13.65
N LYS A 454 -56.38 -53.69 -12.31
CA LYS A 454 -55.90 -52.58 -11.47
C LYS A 454 -54.86 -53.13 -10.51
N ILE A 455 -53.73 -53.55 -11.06
CA ILE A 455 -52.51 -53.78 -10.27
C ILE A 455 -51.87 -52.40 -10.11
N SER A 456 -52.14 -51.81 -8.96
CA SER A 456 -51.53 -50.61 -8.41
C SER A 456 -50.08 -50.89 -8.03
N TYR A 457 -49.14 -50.85 -8.97
CA TYR A 457 -47.72 -50.89 -8.57
C TYR A 457 -46.75 -50.07 -9.43
N LEU A 458 -47.22 -49.29 -10.40
CA LEU A 458 -46.35 -48.38 -11.15
C LEU A 458 -47.07 -47.08 -11.47
N GLN A 459 -46.93 -46.10 -10.57
CA GLN A 459 -46.77 -44.69 -10.93
C GLN A 459 -45.86 -44.04 -9.85
N PRO A 460 -45.05 -43.04 -10.24
CA PRO A 460 -43.81 -42.63 -9.56
C PRO A 460 -43.99 -42.05 -8.16
#